data_AF-A0A527CW49-F1
#
_entry.id   AF-A0A527CW49-F1
#
_cell.length_a   1.000
_cell.length_b   1.000
_cell.length_c   1.000
_cell.angle_alpha   90.00
_cell.angle_beta   90.00
_cell.angle_gamma   90.00
#
_symmetry.space_group_name_H-M   'P 1'
#
loop_
_entity.id
_entity.type
_entity.pdbx_description
1 polymer ?
#
loop_
_entity_poly.entity_id
_entity_poly.type
_entity_poly.pdbx_seq_one_letter_code
_entity_poly.pdbx_strand_id
1 'polypeptide(L)' 'MNKLVSAFLIGGVFGLGIAVSGMINPAKVLNFFDIAGTWDPSLVFVMAGGLAVAFVGYRLVFGRRKTPVFETAFA' A
#
# COMPACT_ATOMS: atom_id res chain seq x y z
N MET A 1 -6.41 21.39 10.27
CA MET A 1 -5.85 21.44 8.90
C MET A 1 -4.84 20.33 8.63
N ASN A 2 -3.86 20.09 9.51
CA ASN A 2 -2.78 19.10 9.28
C ASN A 2 -3.27 17.68 8.96
N LYS A 3 -4.37 17.23 9.59
CA LYS A 3 -5.03 15.95 9.28
C LYS A 3 -5.45 15.85 7.79
N LEU A 4 -6.11 16.89 7.28
CA LEU A 4 -6.57 16.93 5.89
C LEU A 4 -5.41 16.94 4.90
N VAL A 5 -4.38 17.74 5.18
CA VAL A 5 -3.16 17.78 4.35
C VAL A 5 -2.49 16.40 4.34
N SER A 6 -2.35 15.75 5.50
CA SER A 6 -1.78 14.41 5.59
C SER A 6 -2.59 13.36 4.83
N ALA A 7 -3.93 13.40 4.94
CA ALA A 7 -4.82 12.49 4.25
C ALA A 7 -4.74 12.67 2.72
N PHE A 8 -4.67 13.91 2.26
CA PHE A 8 -4.49 14.22 0.83
C PHE A 8 -3.16 13.69 0.30
N LEU A 9 -2.05 13.91 1.02
CA LEU A 9 -0.74 13.41 0.61
C LEU A 9 -0.69 11.88 0.60
N ILE A 10 -1.22 11.21 1.64
CA ILE A 10 -1.27 9.75 1.72
C ILE A 10 -2.13 9.18 0.60
N GLY A 11 -3.32 9.74 0.36
CA GLY A 11 -4.20 9.34 -0.73
C GLY A 11 -3.56 9.55 -2.10
N GLY A 12 -2.83 10.66 -2.29
CA GLY A 12 -2.08 10.95 -3.50
C GLY A 12 -0.97 9.92 -3.75
N VAL A 13 -0.15 9.62 -2.75
CA VAL A 13 0.90 8.59 -2.84
C VAL A 13 0.29 7.22 -3.15
N PHE A 14 -0.80 6.86 -2.48
CA PHE A 14 -1.50 5.60 -2.74
C PHE A 14 -2.02 5.52 -4.18
N GLY A 15 -2.77 6.53 -4.64
CA GLY A 15 -3.31 6.57 -6.00
C GLY A 15 -2.22 6.54 -7.08
N LEU A 16 -1.13 7.28 -6.88
CA LEU A 16 0.03 7.24 -7.78
C LEU A 16 0.67 5.84 -7.80
N GLY A 17 0.80 5.19 -6.65
CA GLY A 17 1.31 3.82 -6.58
C GLY A 17 0.43 2.83 -7.35
N ILE A 18 -0.90 2.94 -7.23
CA ILE A 18 -1.85 2.11 -7.99
C ILE A 18 -1.71 2.36 -9.51
N ALA A 19 -1.57 3.61 -9.93
CA ALA A 19 -1.37 3.96 -11.34
C ALA A 19 -0.06 3.42 -11.90
N VAL A 20 1.05 3.65 -11.20
CA VAL A 20 2.40 3.23 -11.64
C VAL A 20 2.56 1.71 -11.63
N SER A 21 1.99 1.02 -10.65
CA SER A 21 2.03 -0.46 -10.59
C SER A 21 1.19 -1.13 -11.69
N GLY A 22 0.28 -0.39 -12.33
CA GLY A 22 -0.64 -0.92 -13.34
C GLY A 22 -1.74 -1.81 -12.76
N MET A 23 -1.97 -1.78 -11.44
CA MET A 23 -3.05 -2.52 -10.78
C MET A 23 -4.45 -1.98 -11.10
N ILE A 24 -4.54 -0.85 -11.80
CA ILE A 24 -5.78 -0.35 -12.40
C ILE A 24 -6.29 -1.32 -13.47
N ASN A 25 -5.39 -2.06 -14.14
CA ASN A 25 -5.78 -3.00 -15.18
C ASN A 25 -6.19 -4.35 -14.55
N PRO A 26 -7.48 -4.76 -14.63
CA PRO A 26 -7.95 -6.02 -14.06
C PRO A 26 -7.28 -7.24 -14.70
N ALA A 27 -6.85 -7.15 -15.96
CA ALA A 27 -6.17 -8.26 -16.63
C ALA A 27 -4.85 -8.63 -15.94
N LYS A 28 -4.11 -7.64 -15.41
CA LYS A 28 -2.86 -7.91 -14.67
C LYS A 28 -3.13 -8.75 -13.41
N VAL A 29 -4.22 -8.47 -12.71
CA VAL A 29 -4.60 -9.21 -11.49
C VAL A 29 -5.07 -10.62 -11.84
N LEU A 30 -5.86 -10.78 -12.91
CA LEU A 30 -6.31 -12.10 -13.37
C LEU A 30 -5.14 -12.97 -13.86
N ASN A 31 -4.25 -12.39 -14.66
CA ASN A 31 -3.07 -13.08 -15.20
C ASN A 31 -2.11 -13.55 -14.10
N PHE A 32 -2.07 -12.87 -12.95
CA PHE A 32 -1.27 -13.36 -11.81
C PHE A 32 -1.75 -14.72 -11.29
N PHE A 33 -3.06 -15.01 -11.36
CA PHE A 33 -3.63 -16.29 -10.94
C PHE A 33 -3.69 -17.34 -12.05
N ASP A 34 -3.54 -16.94 -13.31
CA ASP A 34 -3.57 -17.83 -14.47
C ASP A 34 -2.22 -18.53 -14.72
N ILE A 35 -1.81 -19.39 -13.78
CA ILE A 35 -0.51 -20.08 -13.80
C ILE A 35 -0.37 -21.02 -15.02
N ALA A 36 -1.48 -21.56 -15.53
CA ALA A 36 -1.48 -22.50 -16.66
C ALA A 36 -1.59 -21.81 -18.03
N GLY A 37 -1.77 -20.49 -18.08
CA GLY A 37 -2.00 -19.72 -19.29
C GLY A 37 -1.10 -18.49 -19.37
N THR A 38 -1.69 -17.30 -19.40
CA THR A 38 -0.97 -16.03 -19.57
C THR A 38 -0.39 -15.50 -18.25
N TRP A 39 0.35 -16.36 -17.54
CA TRP A 39 0.81 -16.05 -16.19
C TRP A 39 1.72 -14.81 -16.14
N ASP A 40 1.35 -13.82 -15.33
CA ASP A 40 2.14 -12.59 -15.11
C ASP A 40 2.60 -12.50 -13.64
N PRO A 41 3.88 -12.81 -13.34
CA PRO A 41 4.41 -12.76 -11.98
C PRO A 41 4.74 -11.34 -11.49
N SER A 42 4.57 -10.29 -12.31
CA SER A 42 4.94 -8.92 -11.94
C SER A 42 4.18 -8.41 -10.71
N LEU A 43 2.97 -8.93 -10.45
CA LEU A 43 2.17 -8.56 -9.28
C LEU A 43 2.85 -8.94 -7.95
N VAL A 44 3.68 -10.00 -7.93
CA VAL A 44 4.42 -10.42 -6.73
C VAL A 44 5.31 -9.31 -6.21
N PHE A 45 6.00 -8.57 -7.08
CA PHE A 45 6.88 -7.49 -6.67
C PHE A 45 6.11 -6.34 -6.01
N VAL A 46 4.91 -6.03 -6.54
CA VAL A 46 4.04 -5.00 -5.97
C VAL A 46 3.51 -5.44 -4.61
N MET A 47 3.03 -6.69 -4.51
CA MET A 47 2.53 -7.25 -3.24
C MET A 47 3.64 -7.33 -2.18
N ALA A 48 4.82 -7.84 -2.54
CA ALA A 48 5.96 -7.95 -1.63
C ALA A 48 6.43 -6.57 -1.17
N GLY A 49 6.50 -5.59 -2.07
CA GLY A 49 6.82 -4.20 -1.73
C GLY A 49 5.80 -3.60 -0.77
N GLY A 50 4.50 -3.76 -1.05
CA GLY A 50 3.42 -3.30 -0.17
C GLY A 50 3.49 -3.95 1.21
N LEU A 51 3.73 -5.26 1.27
CA LEU A 51 3.86 -6.00 2.52
C LEU A 51 5.10 -5.56 3.32
N ALA A 52 6.24 -5.35 2.67
CA ALA A 52 7.46 -4.88 3.32
C ALA A 52 7.28 -3.49 3.92
N VAL A 53 6.66 -2.56 3.18
CA VAL A 53 6.36 -1.20 3.67
C VAL A 53 5.37 -1.26 4.83
N ALA A 54 4.31 -2.07 4.72
CA ALA A 54 3.35 -2.26 5.80
C ALA A 54 4.03 -2.81 7.06
N PHE A 55 4.83 -3.86 6.93
CA PHE A 55 5.56 -4.47 8.05
C PHE A 55 6.43 -3.44 8.78
N VAL A 56 7.22 -2.65 8.04
CA VAL A 56 8.05 -1.58 8.63
C VAL A 56 7.16 -0.52 9.29
N GLY A 57 6.08 -0.10 8.63
CA GLY A 57 5.12 0.86 9.16
C GLY A 57 4.51 0.40 10.49
N TYR A 58 4.03 -0.84 10.56
CA TYR A 58 3.48 -1.43 11.79
C TYR A 58 4.51 -1.44 12.92
N ARG A 59 5.76 -1.85 12.62
CA ARG A 59 6.85 -1.88 13.61
C ARG A 59 7.15 -0.48 14.16
N LEU A 60 7.15 0.54 13.30
CA LEU A 60 7.43 1.93 13.70
C LEU A 60 6.27 2.54 14.48
N VAL A 61 5.04 2.32 14.04
CA VAL A 61 3.84 2.90 14.67
C VAL A 61 3.55 2.18 15.99
N PHE A 62 3.23 0.89 15.95
CA PHE A 62 2.79 0.17 17.15
C PHE A 62 3.96 -0.31 18.03
N GLY A 63 5.15 -0.48 17.46
CA GLY A 63 6.32 -0.90 18.23
C GLY A 63 7.08 0.23 18.92
N ARG A 64 6.91 1.49 18.50
CA ARG A 64 7.68 2.63 19.05
C ARG A 64 6.83 3.81 19.52
N ARG A 65 5.57 3.94 19.08
CA ARG A 65 4.72 5.09 19.43
C ARG A 65 3.62 4.67 20.40
N LYS A 66 3.43 5.47 21.45
CA LYS A 66 2.30 5.31 22.39
C LYS A 66 1.04 6.01 21.89
N THR A 67 1.19 7.04 21.05
CA THR A 67 0.10 7.83 20.50
C THR A 67 0.31 8.14 19.02
N PRO A 68 -0.77 8.28 18.24
CA PRO A 68 -0.71 8.72 16.85
C PRO A 68 -0.18 10.16 16.71
N VAL A 69 0.23 10.55 15.49
CA VAL A 69 0.85 11.86 15.24
C VAL A 69 -0.16 13.00 15.34
N PHE A 70 -1.40 12.76 14.90
CA PHE A 70 -2.43 13.79 14.79
C PHE A 70 -3.62 13.56 15.73
N GLU A 71 -3.58 12.55 16.59
CA GLU A 71 -4.63 12.26 17.59
C GLU A 71 -4.00 11.96 18.96
N THR A 72 -4.83 11.93 20.00
CA THR A 72 -4.39 11.68 21.38
C THR A 72 -4.27 10.20 21.73
N ALA A 73 -5.00 9.32 21.02
CA ALA A 73 -4.96 7.87 21.20
C ALA A 73 -5.20 7.15 19.86
N PHE A 74 -4.67 5.93 19.74
CA PHE A 74 -5.08 5.01 18.67
C PHE A 74 -6.53 4.58 18.94
N ALA A 75 -7.31 4.42 17.87
CA ALA A 75 -8.68 3.88 17.96
C ALA A 75 -8.68 2.38 18.27
#